data_AF-A0A1Y3B8X4-F1
#
_entry.id   AF-A0A1Y3B8X4-F1
#
_cell.length_a   1.000
_cell.length_b   1.000
_cell.length_c   1.000
_cell.angle_alpha   90.00
_cell.angle_beta   90.00
_cell.angle_gamma   90.00
#
_symmetry.space_group_name_H-M   'P 1'
#
loop_
_entity.id
_entity.type
_entity.pdbx_description
1 polymer ?
#
loop_
_entity_poly.entity_id
_entity_poly.type
_entity_poly.pdbx_seq_one_letter_code
_entity_poly.pdbx_strand_id
1 'polypeptide(L)'
;MFTLSKSIELLDTGFVLLRKKPLIALHWVHHLLTLNYSWFVFSDAPATARWMCNMNYFVHSLMYTYYAVKVAGIQVPRQISLTITTLQIAQMFAGLFVNYKALQRKLLGLPCDASFSVLITGVTLY
;
A
#
# COMPACT_ATOMS: atom_id res chain seq x y z
N MET A 1 1.65 -13.44 -4.57
CA MET A 1 2.01 -12.39 -5.56
C MET A 1 2.12 -11.00 -4.92
N PHE A 2 1.12 -10.51 -4.18
CA PHE A 2 1.18 -9.17 -3.54
C PHE A 2 2.31 -9.00 -2.51
N THR A 3 2.56 -10.02 -1.69
CA THR A 3 3.70 -10.02 -0.76
C THR A 3 5.06 -9.88 -1.47
N LEU A 4 5.22 -10.54 -2.62
CA LEU A 4 6.43 -10.46 -3.43
C LEU A 4 6.58 -9.10 -4.13
N SER A 5 5.47 -8.46 -4.54
CA SER A 5 5.54 -7.12 -5.13
C SER A 5 6.03 -6.08 -4.11
N LYS A 6 5.65 -6.22 -2.83
CA LYS A 6 6.15 -5.36 -1.76
C LYS A 6 7.66 -5.49 -1.54
N SER A 7 8.22 -6.68 -1.71
CA SER A 7 9.67 -6.89 -1.67
C SER A 7 10.40 -6.15 -2.79
N ILE A 8 9.80 -6.13 -3.99
CA ILE A 8 10.33 -5.42 -5.16
C ILE A 8 10.18 -3.92 -4.99
N GLU A 9 9.08 -3.44 -4.41
CA GLU A 9 8.88 -2.02 -4.08
C GLU A 9 9.91 -1.50 -3.06
N LEU A 10 10.41 -2.35 -2.16
CA LEU A 10 11.51 -1.99 -1.26
C LEU A 10 12.84 -1.80 -2.01
N LEU A 11 12.97 -2.30 -3.24
CA LEU A 11 14.14 -1.99 -4.08
C LEU A 11 14.12 -0.53 -4.53
N ASP A 12 12.96 0.11 -4.67
CA ASP A 12 12.87 1.53 -5.02
C ASP A 12 13.50 2.41 -3.93
N THR A 13 13.25 2.11 -2.65
CA THR A 13 13.94 2.78 -1.54
C THR A 13 15.44 2.48 -1.54
N GLY A 14 15.83 1.24 -1.86
CA GLY A 14 17.22 0.85 -2.07
C GLY A 14 17.92 1.67 -3.16
N PHE A 15 17.28 1.88 -4.31
CA PHE A 15 17.81 2.69 -5.41
C PHE A 15 17.95 4.18 -5.05
N VAL A 16 17.06 4.72 -4.21
CA VAL A 16 17.16 6.11 -3.71
C VAL A 16 18.32 6.26 -2.72
N LEU A 17 18.50 5.28 -1.83
CA LEU A 17 19.67 5.17 -0.93
C LEU A 17 20.98 5.12 -1.72
N LEU A 18 21.04 4.27 -2.75
CA LEU A 18 22.20 4.13 -3.64
C LEU A 18 22.50 5.43 -4.40
N ARG A 19 21.48 6.22 -4.75
CA ARG A 19 21.62 7.54 -5.39
C ARG A 19 21.93 8.68 -4.41
N LYS A 20 22.13 8.40 -3.11
CA LYS A 20 22.41 9.38 -2.04
C LYS A 20 21.42 10.54 -1.98
N LYS A 21 20.16 10.33 -2.39
CA LYS A 21 19.12 11.35 -2.26
C LYS A 21 18.48 11.28 -0.86
N PRO A 22 18.05 12.42 -0.28
CA PRO A 22 17.42 12.42 1.03
C PRO A 22 16.13 11.60 0.96
N LEU A 23 16.09 10.50 1.71
CA LEU A 23 14.89 9.69 1.90
C LEU A 23 14.02 10.35 2.96
N ILE A 24 12.75 10.56 2.63
CA ILE A 24 11.76 11.02 3.60
C ILE A 24 11.51 9.87 4.58
N ALA A 25 11.56 10.15 5.89
CA ALA A 25 11.42 9.14 6.93
C ALA A 25 10.13 8.30 6.79
N LEU A 26 9.03 8.97 6.44
CA LEU A 26 7.73 8.34 6.22
C LEU A 26 7.77 7.25 5.15
N HIS A 27 8.52 7.47 4.06
CA HIS A 27 8.51 6.57 2.91
C HIS A 27 9.16 5.21 3.24
N TRP A 28 10.35 5.22 3.83
CA TRP A 28 11.04 3.95 4.15
C TRP A 28 10.38 3.21 5.33
N VAL A 29 9.87 3.93 6.33
CA VAL A 29 9.09 3.32 7.43
C VAL A 29 7.82 2.67 6.87
N HIS A 30 7.08 3.37 6.01
CA HIS A 30 5.88 2.83 5.38
C HIS A 30 6.15 1.57 4.54
N HIS A 31 7.22 1.56 3.74
CA HIS A 31 7.58 0.39 2.93
C HIS A 31 7.98 -0.82 3.79
N LEU A 32 8.73 -0.63 4.87
CA LEU A 32 9.05 -1.71 5.81
C LEU A 32 7.81 -2.24 6.53
N LEU A 33 6.95 -1.32 6.98
CA LEU A 33 5.75 -1.65 7.75
C LEU A 33 4.73 -2.44 6.92
N THR A 34 4.48 -1.98 5.68
CA THR A 34 3.57 -2.64 4.75
C THR A 34 4.09 -3.99 4.27
N LEU A 35 5.42 -4.14 4.09
CA LEU A 35 6.03 -5.43 3.79
C LEU A 35 5.81 -6.42 4.94
N ASN A 36 6.16 -6.04 6.16
CA ASN A 36 6.01 -6.88 7.35
C ASN A 36 4.55 -7.30 7.57
N TYR A 37 3.63 -6.33 7.44
CA TYR A 37 2.19 -6.58 7.52
C TYR A 37 1.69 -7.54 6.45
N SER A 38 2.11 -7.35 5.18
CA SER A 38 1.68 -8.23 4.09
C SER A 38 2.11 -9.69 4.33
N TRP A 39 3.28 -9.90 4.93
CA TRP A 39 3.79 -11.22 5.27
C TRP A 39 3.01 -11.85 6.44
N PHE A 40 2.65 -11.04 7.44
CA PHE A 40 1.84 -11.47 8.58
C PHE A 40 0.41 -11.89 8.17
N VAL A 41 -0.21 -11.13 7.26
CA VAL A 41 -1.57 -11.39 6.76
C VAL A 41 -1.62 -12.51 5.72
N PHE A 42 -0.48 -12.88 5.12
CA PHE A 42 -0.41 -13.89 4.07
C PHE A 42 -0.99 -15.24 4.50
N SER A 43 -0.76 -15.66 5.74
CA SER A 43 -1.25 -16.94 6.28
C SER A 43 -2.76 -16.96 6.47
N ASP A 44 -3.36 -15.81 6.75
CA ASP A 44 -4.79 -15.66 7.09
C ASP A 44 -5.63 -15.36 5.83
N ALA A 45 -4.98 -14.87 4.76
CA ALA A 45 -5.53 -14.60 3.43
C ALA A 45 -6.98 -14.03 3.40
N PRO A 46 -7.32 -13.03 4.23
CA PRO A 46 -8.70 -12.64 4.40
C PRO A 46 -9.27 -11.95 3.16
N ALA A 47 -10.58 -12.04 2.97
CA ALA A 47 -11.26 -11.38 1.85
C ALA A 47 -11.01 -9.86 1.79
N THR A 48 -10.76 -9.21 2.93
CA THR A 48 -10.39 -7.78 3.03
C THR A 48 -9.03 -7.48 2.39
N ALA A 49 -8.06 -8.39 2.48
CA ALA A 49 -6.76 -8.25 1.87
C ALA A 49 -6.85 -8.21 0.34
N ARG A 50 -7.80 -8.94 -0.28
CA ARG A 50 -8.02 -8.91 -1.74
C ARG A 50 -8.44 -7.53 -2.25
N TRP A 51 -9.29 -6.83 -1.51
CA TRP A 51 -9.70 -5.46 -1.85
C TRP A 51 -8.53 -4.47 -1.73
N MET A 52 -7.72 -4.61 -0.67
CA MET A 52 -6.50 -3.82 -0.48
C MET A 52 -5.48 -4.05 -1.60
N CYS A 53 -5.25 -5.31 -2.00
CA CYS A 53 -4.32 -5.66 -3.07
C CYS A 53 -4.74 -5.03 -4.41
N ASN A 54 -6.02 -5.14 -4.78
CA ASN A 54 -6.52 -4.60 -6.05
C ASN A 54 -6.43 -3.07 -6.10
N MET A 55 -6.83 -2.38 -5.03
CA MET A 55 -6.72 -0.92 -4.95
C MET A 55 -5.26 -0.46 -5.06
N ASN A 56 -4.34 -1.16 -4.39
CA ASN A 56 -2.93 -0.85 -4.46
C ASN A 56 -2.37 -1.08 -5.87
N TYR A 57 -2.62 -2.24 -6.49
CA TYR A 57 -2.16 -2.49 -7.86
C TYR A 57 -2.67 -1.47 -8.88
N PHE A 58 -3.93 -1.05 -8.74
CA PHE A 58 -4.50 -0.01 -9.60
C PHE A 58 -3.72 1.31 -9.48
N VAL A 59 -3.56 1.84 -8.27
CA VAL A 59 -2.85 3.11 -8.05
C VAL A 59 -1.37 2.99 -8.43
N HIS A 60 -0.74 1.86 -8.13
CA HIS A 60 0.65 1.59 -8.44
C HIS A 60 0.88 1.50 -9.94
N SER A 61 0.00 0.83 -10.69
CA SER A 61 0.09 0.75 -12.15
C SER A 61 0.09 2.15 -12.79
N LEU A 62 -0.74 3.07 -12.29
CA LEU A 62 -0.75 4.47 -12.74
C LEU A 62 0.55 5.20 -12.37
N MET A 63 1.09 4.97 -11.16
CA MET A 63 2.34 5.58 -10.71
C MET A 63 3.55 5.13 -11.55
N TYR A 64 3.75 3.82 -11.80
CA TYR A 64 4.87 3.38 -12.64
C TYR A 64 4.68 3.76 -14.10
N THR A 65 3.45 3.79 -14.60
CA THR A 65 3.19 4.32 -15.95
C THR A 65 3.64 5.78 -16.04
N TYR A 66 3.33 6.60 -15.03
CA TYR A 66 3.83 7.97 -14.95
C TYR A 66 5.37 8.05 -14.92
N TYR A 67 6.03 7.20 -14.13
CA TYR A 67 7.49 7.15 -14.09
C TYR A 67 8.10 6.70 -15.42
N ALA A 68 7.50 5.71 -16.11
CA ALA A 68 7.96 5.26 -17.42
C ALA A 68 7.87 6.38 -18.47
N VAL A 69 6.75 7.11 -18.51
CA VAL A 69 6.55 8.25 -19.43
C VAL A 69 7.55 9.38 -19.13
N LYS A 70 7.86 9.64 -17.86
CA LYS A 70 8.87 10.63 -17.46
C LYS A 70 10.28 10.23 -17.89
N VAL A 71 10.64 8.95 -17.81
CA VAL A 71 11.94 8.44 -18.29
C VAL A 71 12.02 8.48 -19.82
N ALA A 72 10.90 8.30 -20.53
CA ALA A 72 10.82 8.44 -21.98
C ALA A 72 10.97 9.89 -22.49
N GLY A 73 11.20 10.87 -21.60
CA GLY A 73 11.42 12.27 -21.96
C GLY A 73 10.16 13.05 -22.29
N ILE A 74 8.98 12.45 -22.13
CA ILE A 74 7.69 13.11 -22.40
C ILE A 74 7.36 14.07 -21.26
N GLN A 75 7.04 15.31 -21.61
CA GLN A 75 6.61 16.33 -20.64
C GLN A 75 5.19 16.02 -20.16
N VAL A 76 5.09 15.46 -18.97
CA VAL A 76 3.80 15.19 -18.33
C VAL A 76 3.34 16.41 -17.54
N PRO A 77 2.09 16.89 -17.73
CA PRO A 77 1.54 18.02 -16.99
C PRO A 77 1.48 17.74 -15.47
N ARG A 78 1.69 18.80 -14.67
CA ARG A 78 1.71 18.72 -13.20
C ARG A 78 0.41 18.16 -12.63
N GLN A 79 -0.72 18.41 -13.29
CA GLN A 79 -2.04 17.91 -12.91
C GLN A 79 -2.04 16.38 -12.74
N ILE A 80 -1.38 15.64 -13.63
CA ILE A 80 -1.35 14.17 -13.57
C ILE A 80 -0.58 13.70 -12.33
N SER A 81 0.55 14.33 -12.02
CA SER A 81 1.32 14.01 -10.81
C SER A 81 0.50 14.26 -9.53
N LEU A 82 -0.26 15.37 -9.48
CA LEU A 82 -1.14 15.69 -8.37
C LEU A 82 -2.30 14.71 -8.24
N THR A 83 -2.89 14.27 -9.36
CA THR A 83 -3.95 13.25 -9.36
C THR A 83 -3.44 11.94 -8.79
N ILE A 84 -2.24 11.49 -9.20
CA ILE A 84 -1.64 10.24 -8.69
C ILE A 84 -1.38 10.33 -7.19
N THR A 85 -0.80 11.43 -6.69
CA THR A 85 -0.59 11.61 -5.25
C THR A 85 -1.91 11.68 -4.48
N THR A 86 -2.93 12.34 -5.04
CA THR A 86 -4.27 12.37 -4.44
C THR A 86 -4.88 10.97 -4.36
N LEU A 87 -4.74 10.16 -5.41
CA LEU A 87 -5.20 8.77 -5.43
C LEU A 87 -4.44 7.90 -4.41
N GLN A 88 -3.12 8.10 -4.23
CA GLN A 88 -2.33 7.40 -3.22
C GLN A 88 -2.78 7.72 -1.78
N ILE A 89 -3.08 9.00 -1.51
CA ILE A 89 -3.60 9.41 -0.19
C ILE A 89 -5.00 8.83 0.03
N ALA A 90 -5.88 8.92 -0.97
CA ALA A 90 -7.22 8.34 -0.89
C ALA A 90 -7.18 6.82 -0.66
N GLN A 91 -6.24 6.13 -1.31
CA GLN A 91 -5.98 4.69 -1.13
C GLN A 91 -5.56 4.34 0.30
N MET A 92 -4.88 5.25 1.00
CA MET A 92 -4.52 5.06 2.41
C MET A 92 -5.76 5.13 3.32
N PHE A 93 -6.59 6.17 3.16
CA PHE A 93 -7.82 6.35 3.93
C PHE A 93 -8.86 5.26 3.67
N ALA A 94 -9.04 4.86 2.41
CA ALA A 94 -9.90 3.74 2.07
C ALA A 94 -9.41 2.43 2.71
N GLY A 95 -8.10 2.24 2.82
CA GLY A 95 -7.50 1.08 3.51
C GLY A 95 -7.78 1.05 5.00
N LEU A 96 -7.63 2.18 5.67
CA LEU A 96 -7.98 2.32 7.08
C LEU A 96 -9.48 2.06 7.31
N PHE A 97 -10.34 2.61 6.45
CA PHE A 97 -11.80 2.44 6.56
C PHE A 97 -12.22 0.97 6.43
N VAL A 98 -11.68 0.23 5.45
CA VAL A 98 -11.99 -1.19 5.26
C VAL A 98 -11.54 -2.02 6.47
N ASN A 99 -10.35 -1.77 7.01
CA ASN A 99 -9.84 -2.46 8.20
C ASN A 99 -10.71 -2.15 9.44
N TYR A 100 -11.07 -0.88 9.64
CA TYR A 100 -11.96 -0.47 10.74
C TYR A 100 -13.32 -1.15 10.66
N LYS A 101 -13.96 -1.15 9.47
CA LYS A 101 -15.24 -1.83 9.26
C LYS A 101 -15.14 -3.34 9.48
N ALA A 102 -14.04 -3.97 9.07
CA ALA A 102 -13.81 -5.38 9.31
C ALA A 102 -13.66 -5.70 10.81
N LEU A 103 -12.91 -4.88 11.55
CA LEU A 103 -12.79 -4.97 13.02
C LEU A 103 -14.15 -4.79 13.70
N GLN A 104 -14.92 -3.77 13.30
CA GLN A 104 -16.26 -3.53 13.83
C GLN A 104 -17.19 -4.74 13.61
N ARG A 105 -17.16 -5.36 12.43
CA ARG A 105 -17.97 -6.56 12.14
C ARG A 105 -17.55 -7.76 12.99
N LYS A 106 -16.23 -7.96 13.18
CA LYS A 106 -15.69 -9.02 14.04
C LYS A 106 -16.10 -8.82 15.51
N LEU A 107 -16.07 -7.58 16.02
CA LEU A 107 -16.51 -7.24 17.38
C LEU A 107 -18.01 -7.44 17.60
N LEU A 108 -18.83 -7.22 16.56
CA LEU A 108 -20.27 -7.46 16.58
C LEU A 108 -20.66 -8.94 16.42
N GLY A 109 -19.70 -9.86 16.35
CA GLY A 109 -19.95 -11.30 16.20
C GLY A 109 -20.45 -11.71 14.81
N LEU A 110 -20.35 -10.83 13.81
CA LEU A 110 -20.73 -11.14 12.42
C LEU A 110 -19.66 -11.99 11.73
N PRO A 111 -20.03 -12.83 10.74
CA PRO A 111 -19.08 -13.67 10.03
C PRO A 111 -18.00 -12.82 9.35
N CYS A 112 -16.75 -13.01 9.78
CA CYS A 112 -15.58 -12.34 9.26
C CYS A 112 -14.38 -13.29 9.30
N ASP A 113 -13.82 -13.53 8.12
CA ASP A 113 -12.75 -14.47 7.83
C ASP A 113 -11.38 -14.06 8.42
N ALA A 114 -11.21 -12.78 8.78
CA ALA A 114 -9.94 -12.24 9.27
C ALA A 114 -9.76 -12.43 10.78
N SER A 115 -8.63 -12.95 11.24
CA SER A 115 -8.32 -13.12 12.68
C SER A 115 -8.25 -11.77 13.41
N PHE A 116 -8.55 -11.78 14.73
CA PHE A 116 -8.47 -10.56 15.55
C PHE A 116 -7.07 -9.94 15.52
N SER A 117 -6.01 -10.76 15.55
CA SER A 117 -4.63 -10.29 15.44
C SER A 117 -4.39 -9.54 14.13
N VAL A 118 -4.89 -10.03 13.00
CA VAL A 118 -4.74 -9.39 11.68
C VAL A 118 -5.47 -8.06 11.61
N LEU A 119 -6.67 -7.98 12.19
CA LEU A 119 -7.49 -6.76 12.19
C LEU A 119 -6.95 -5.69 13.14
N ILE A 120 -6.49 -6.07 14.33
CA ILE A 120 -5.88 -5.15 15.30
C ILE A 120 -4.57 -4.62 14.74
N THR A 121 -3.70 -5.49 14.24
CA THR A 121 -2.44 -5.09 13.59
C THR A 121 -2.70 -4.23 12.36
N GLY A 122 -3.75 -4.50 11.58
CA GLY A 122 -4.12 -3.66 10.43
C GLY A 122 -4.53 -2.24 10.79
N VAL A 123 -5.25 -2.06 11.90
CA VAL A 123 -5.66 -0.72 12.37
C VAL A 123 -4.51 0.05 13.02
N THR A 124 -3.56 -0.63 13.68
CA THR A 124 -2.43 0.06 14.34
C THR A 124 -1.31 0.47 13.39
N LEU A 125 -1.23 -0.13 12.19
CA LEU A 125 -0.18 0.16 11.21
C LEU A 125 -0.55 1.26 10.20
N TYR A 126 -1.83 1.63 10.12
CA TYR A 126 -2.35 2.71 9.28
C TYR A 126 -2.51 4.00 10.06
#